data_AF-A0A564QA33-F1
#
_entry.id   AF-A0A564QA33-F1
#
_cell.length_a   1.000
_cell.length_b   1.000
_cell.length_c   1.000
_cell.angle_alpha   90.00
_cell.angle_beta   90.00
_cell.angle_gamma   90.00
#
_symmetry.space_group_name_H-M   'P 1'
#
loop_
_entity.id
_entity.type
_entity.pdbx_description
1 polymer ?
#
loop_
_entity_poly.entity_id
_entity_poly.type
_entity_poly.pdbx_seq_one_letter_code
_entity_poly.pdbx_strand_id
1 'polypeptide(L)'
;MHALKKDGKIKTPISLIIDPFVIYWENTKYSDVNATSNAASVGSDLTHFKAIHFDKAMKSYKPHEDEDKHFFQAEVLVEEHIPIRYIKEPVKINI
;
A
#
# COMPACT_ATOMS: atom_id res chain seq x y z
N MET A 1 4.48 8.08 4.70
CA MET A 1 4.19 8.20 6.15
C MET A 1 5.33 8.83 6.96
N HIS A 2 6.55 8.29 6.96
CA HIS A 2 7.66 8.81 7.79
C HIS A 2 7.97 10.30 7.55
N ALA A 3 8.02 10.74 6.28
CA ALA A 3 8.23 12.16 5.94
C ALA A 3 7.11 13.09 6.48
N LEU A 4 5.84 12.69 6.35
CA LEU A 4 4.69 13.46 6.84
C LEU A 4 4.62 13.54 8.37
N LYS A 5 5.06 12.48 9.07
CA LYS A 5 5.19 12.47 10.53
C LYS A 5 6.31 13.42 10.98
N LYS A 6 7.46 13.41 10.29
CA LYS A 6 8.58 14.34 10.55
C LYS A 6 8.17 15.81 10.36
N ASP A 7 7.33 16.08 9.35
CA ASP A 7 6.79 17.42 9.08
C ASP A 7 5.65 17.83 10.05
N GLY A 8 5.29 16.99 11.03
CA GLY A 8 4.22 17.27 12.01
C GLY A 8 2.80 17.27 11.43
N LYS A 9 2.62 16.93 10.15
CA LYS A 9 1.32 16.92 9.46
C LYS A 9 0.42 15.78 9.92
N ILE A 10 0.99 14.71 10.47
CA ILE A 10 0.27 13.57 11.03
C ILE A 10 0.81 13.29 12.44
N LYS A 11 -0.08 13.29 13.44
CA LYS A 11 0.29 13.05 14.85
C LYS A 11 0.52 11.56 15.14
N THR A 12 -0.49 10.74 14.91
CA THR A 12 -0.45 9.30 15.21
C THR A 12 -1.02 8.52 14.03
N PRO A 13 -0.16 7.87 13.22
CA PRO A 13 -0.63 7.07 12.11
C PRO A 13 -1.27 5.78 12.61
N ILE A 14 -2.38 5.40 12.00
CA ILE A 14 -3.05 4.12 12.19
C ILE A 14 -3.14 3.40 10.84
N SER A 15 -2.91 2.09 10.83
CA SER A 15 -3.20 1.23 9.70
C SER A 15 -4.64 0.75 9.79
N LEU A 16 -5.30 0.61 8.65
CA LEU A 16 -6.62 0.01 8.56
C LEU A 16 -6.51 -1.30 7.79
N ILE A 17 -7.12 -2.36 8.30
CA ILE A 17 -7.23 -3.63 7.57
C ILE A 17 -8.42 -3.51 6.62
N ILE A 18 -8.15 -3.55 5.33
CA ILE A 18 -9.16 -3.48 4.27
C ILE A 18 -9.54 -4.91 3.85
N ASP A 19 -10.82 -5.14 3.59
CA ASP A 19 -11.30 -6.39 3.00
C ASP A 19 -10.66 -6.61 1.62
N PRO A 20 -9.96 -7.73 1.37
CA PRO A 20 -9.33 -8.00 0.07
C PRO A 20 -10.31 -8.03 -1.11
N PHE A 21 -11.62 -8.16 -0.88
CA PHE A 21 -12.61 -8.09 -1.95
C PHE A 21 -12.52 -6.79 -2.78
N VAL A 22 -11.99 -5.71 -2.21
CA VAL A 22 -11.76 -4.44 -2.93
C VAL A 22 -10.87 -4.61 -4.17
N ILE A 23 -10.00 -5.63 -4.21
CA ILE A 23 -9.12 -5.85 -5.38
C ILE A 23 -9.89 -6.17 -6.65
N TYR A 24 -11.13 -6.64 -6.53
CA TYR A 24 -11.98 -7.02 -7.67
C TYR A 24 -12.90 -5.89 -8.15
N TRP A 25 -12.83 -4.70 -7.56
CA TRP A 25 -13.70 -3.59 -7.96
C TRP A 25 -13.31 -3.04 -9.33
N GLU A 26 -14.31 -2.56 -10.06
CA GLU A 26 -14.12 -1.85 -11.31
C GLU A 26 -13.16 -0.65 -11.11
N ASN A 27 -12.33 -0.39 -12.11
CA ASN A 27 -11.31 0.67 -12.11
C ASN A 27 -10.20 0.55 -11.06
N THR A 28 -10.17 -0.51 -10.25
CA THR A 28 -9.05 -0.75 -9.33
C THR A 28 -7.77 -0.97 -10.13
N LYS A 29 -6.69 -0.29 -9.72
CA LYS A 29 -5.35 -0.46 -10.29
C LYS A 29 -4.39 -1.02 -9.26
N TYR A 30 -3.33 -1.63 -9.76
CA TYR A 30 -2.28 -2.25 -8.98
C TYR A 30 -0.96 -1.62 -9.38
N SER A 31 -0.13 -1.32 -8.38
CA SER A 31 1.22 -0.81 -8.53
C SER A 31 2.17 -1.69 -7.74
N ASP A 32 3.20 -2.19 -8.40
CA ASP A 32 4.23 -3.08 -7.82
C ASP A 32 5.14 -2.37 -6.80
N VAL A 33 5.21 -1.03 -6.87
CA VAL A 33 5.85 -0.13 -5.92
C VAL A 33 4.94 1.08 -5.66
N ASN A 34 5.45 2.13 -5.00
CA ASN A 34 4.66 3.35 -4.81
C ASN A 34 4.22 3.93 -6.16
N ALA A 35 2.93 4.23 -6.33
CA ALA A 35 2.35 4.58 -7.62
C ALA A 35 2.87 5.91 -8.20
N THR A 36 3.51 6.75 -7.38
CA THR A 36 4.12 8.02 -7.84
C THR A 36 5.59 7.88 -8.22
N SER A 37 6.17 6.69 -8.07
CA SER A 37 7.55 6.40 -8.48
C SER A 37 7.68 6.34 -9.99
N ASN A 38 8.79 6.84 -10.53
CA ASN A 38 9.12 6.69 -11.95
C ASN A 38 9.34 5.23 -12.37
N ALA A 39 9.57 4.33 -11.41
CA ALA A 39 9.74 2.90 -11.63
C ALA A 39 8.44 2.10 -11.46
N ALA A 40 7.30 2.75 -11.24
CA ALA A 40 6.04 2.07 -10.99
C ALA A 40 5.45 1.44 -12.26
N SER A 41 5.14 0.16 -12.18
CA SER A 41 4.32 -0.54 -13.16
C SER A 41 2.87 -0.54 -12.69
N VAL A 42 2.05 0.35 -13.25
CA VAL A 42 0.65 0.56 -12.83
C VAL A 42 -0.33 0.10 -13.90
N GLY A 43 -1.29 -0.76 -13.53
CA GLY A 43 -2.36 -1.18 -14.44
C GLY A 43 -3.54 -1.81 -13.73
N SER A 44 -4.63 -2.05 -14.48
CA SER A 44 -5.93 -2.49 -13.93
C SER A 44 -6.23 -3.98 -14.15
N ASP A 45 -5.33 -4.72 -14.79
CA ASP A 45 -5.53 -6.15 -15.02
C ASP A 45 -4.81 -7.02 -13.98
N LEU A 46 -5.18 -8.31 -13.94
CA LEU A 46 -4.63 -9.28 -13.01
C LEU A 46 -3.11 -9.52 -13.20
N THR A 47 -2.55 -9.19 -14.37
CA THR A 47 -1.10 -9.34 -14.59
C THR A 47 -0.32 -8.31 -13.78
N HIS A 48 -0.83 -7.09 -13.67
CA HIS A 48 -0.26 -6.05 -12.81
C HIS A 48 -0.37 -6.39 -11.33
N PHE A 49 -1.50 -6.99 -10.91
CA PHE A 49 -1.63 -7.49 -9.54
C PHE A 49 -0.59 -8.59 -9.24
N LYS A 50 -0.37 -9.50 -10.19
CA LYS A 50 0.64 -10.57 -10.06
C LYS A 50 2.08 -10.06 -10.10
N ALA A 51 2.33 -8.85 -10.61
CA ALA A 51 3.64 -8.22 -10.60
C ALA A 51 4.04 -7.70 -9.21
N ILE A 52 3.10 -7.61 -8.27
CA ILE A 52 3.41 -7.27 -6.88
C ILE A 52 4.27 -8.38 -6.26
N HIS A 53 5.45 -8.02 -5.77
CA HIS A 53 6.36 -8.91 -5.06
C HIS A 53 5.87 -9.16 -3.63
N PHE A 54 4.82 -9.97 -3.46
CA PHE A 54 4.21 -10.26 -2.14
C PHE A 54 5.21 -10.81 -1.12
N ASP A 55 6.16 -11.62 -1.55
CA ASP A 55 7.22 -12.17 -0.71
C ASP A 55 8.11 -11.07 -0.09
N LYS A 56 8.22 -9.92 -0.75
CA LYS A 56 8.93 -8.74 -0.26
C LYS A 56 7.99 -7.79 0.46
N ALA A 57 6.82 -7.51 -0.10
CA ALA A 57 5.84 -6.58 0.46
C ALA A 57 5.31 -7.01 1.83
N MET A 58 5.26 -8.33 2.11
CA MET A 58 4.78 -8.87 3.39
C MET A 58 5.88 -9.04 4.44
N LYS A 59 7.16 -8.79 4.12
CA LYS A 59 8.24 -8.90 5.11
C LYS A 59 8.10 -7.80 6.17
N SER A 60 8.70 -8.06 7.33
CA SER A 60 8.91 -7.01 8.33
C SER A 60 9.95 -6.02 7.80
N TYR A 61 9.50 -4.83 7.41
CA TYR A 61 10.38 -3.77 6.93
C TYR A 61 11.42 -3.38 7.98
N LYS A 62 12.71 -3.47 7.63
CA LYS A 62 13.80 -2.94 8.44
C LYS A 62 14.38 -1.69 7.77
N PRO A 63 14.17 -0.49 8.37
CA PRO A 63 14.75 0.72 7.84
C PRO A 63 16.28 0.57 7.71
N HIS A 64 16.83 0.93 6.54
CA HIS A 64 18.26 1.01 6.23
C HIS A 64 18.99 -0.31 5.86
N GLU A 65 18.30 -1.45 5.86
CA GLU A 65 18.88 -2.75 5.46
C GLU A 65 18.29 -3.31 4.15
N ASP A 66 17.08 -2.91 3.77
CA ASP A 66 16.39 -3.47 2.60
C ASP A 66 16.63 -2.64 1.33
N GLU A 67 17.47 -3.17 0.42
CA GLU A 67 17.54 -2.74 -0.99
C GLU A 67 16.15 -2.85 -1.67
N ASP A 68 15.31 -3.74 -1.15
CA ASP A 68 13.94 -4.01 -1.58
C ASP A 68 12.90 -3.00 -1.05
N LYS A 69 13.33 -1.89 -0.41
CA LYS A 69 12.44 -0.89 0.20
C LYS A 69 11.25 -0.47 -0.68
N HIS A 70 11.46 -0.36 -1.99
CA HIS A 70 10.44 0.06 -2.94
C HIS A 70 9.28 -0.94 -3.04
N PHE A 71 9.54 -2.24 -2.92
CA PHE A 71 8.51 -3.29 -2.97
C PHE A 71 7.60 -3.30 -1.73
N PHE A 72 8.06 -2.79 -0.58
CA PHE A 72 7.21 -2.58 0.59
C PHE A 72 6.15 -1.48 0.38
N GLN A 73 6.27 -0.71 -0.71
CA GLN A 73 5.38 0.39 -1.04
C GLN A 73 4.44 0.04 -2.20
N ALA A 74 4.28 -1.23 -2.55
CA ALA A 74 3.24 -1.66 -3.49
C ALA A 74 1.86 -1.16 -3.04
N GLU A 75 1.02 -0.74 -3.98
CA GLU A 75 -0.24 -0.04 -3.72
C GLU A 75 -1.39 -0.63 -4.55
N VAL A 76 -2.56 -0.76 -3.91
CA VAL A 76 -3.85 -1.00 -4.57
C VAL A 76 -4.59 0.33 -4.63
N LEU A 77 -4.85 0.82 -5.83
CA LEU A 77 -5.44 2.11 -6.10
C LEU A 77 -6.93 1.93 -6.37
N VAL A 78 -7.74 2.31 -5.39
CA VAL A 78 -9.20 2.30 -5.49
C VAL A 78 -9.68 3.69 -5.91
N GLU A 79 -10.60 3.75 -6.86
CA GLU A 79 -11.19 5.01 -7.28
C GLU A 79 -12.09 5.57 -6.17
N GLU A 80 -11.92 6.87 -5.86
CA GLU A 80 -12.66 7.58 -4.81
C GLU A 80 -12.40 7.09 -3.38
N HIS A 81 -13.27 6.22 -2.83
CA HIS A 81 -13.34 5.93 -1.40
C HIS A 81 -13.76 4.48 -1.12
N ILE A 82 -13.22 3.91 -0.04
CA ILE A 82 -13.59 2.58 0.46
C ILE A 82 -14.70 2.73 1.51
N PRO A 83 -15.91 2.17 1.31
CA PRO A 83 -16.97 2.20 2.31
C PRO A 83 -16.57 1.49 3.61
N ILE A 84 -17.03 2.01 4.75
CA ILE A 84 -16.65 1.52 6.09
C ILE A 84 -16.90 0.01 6.29
N ARG A 85 -17.89 -0.57 5.60
CA ARG A 85 -18.18 -2.02 5.67
C ARG A 85 -17.03 -2.91 5.17
N TYR A 86 -16.08 -2.36 4.40
CA TYR A 86 -14.87 -3.06 3.95
C TYR A 86 -13.65 -2.74 4.81
N ILE A 87 -13.80 -1.97 5.89
CA ILE A 87 -12.73 -1.64 6.84
C ILE A 87 -12.93 -2.49 8.09
N LYS A 88 -12.07 -3.48 8.30
CA LYS A 88 -12.25 -4.50 9.34
C LYS A 88 -11.82 -4.00 10.71
N GLU A 89 -10.55 -3.61 10.84
CA GLU A 89 -9.97 -3.25 12.15
C GLU A 89 -8.85 -2.20 12.00
N PRO A 90 -8.72 -1.26 12.95
CA PRO A 90 -7.57 -0.38 13.05
C PRO A 90 -6.40 -1.04 13.79
N VAL A 91 -5.19 -0.84 13.30
CA VAL A 91 -3.93 -1.30 13.90
C VAL A 91 -3.03 -0.08 14.16
N LYS A 92 -2.56 0.09 15.40
CA LYS A 92 -1.60 1.15 15.73
C LYS A 92 -0.25 0.83 15.09
N ILE A 93 0.37 1.81 14.43
CA ILE A 93 1.70 1.65 13.87
C ILE A 93 2.72 2.31 14.80
N ASN A 94 3.70 1.54 15.26
CA ASN A 94 4.90 2.07 15.89
C ASN A 94 5.90 2.43 14.78
N ILE A 95 5.77 3.63 14.22
CA ILE A 95 6.72 4.21 13.24
C ILE A 95 7.78 5.04 13.95
#